data_AF-A0AAD7L1T3-F1
#
_entry.id   AF-A0AAD7L1T3-F1
#
_cell.length_a   1.000
_cell.length_b   1.000
_cell.length_c   1.000
_cell.angle_alpha   90.00
_cell.angle_beta   90.00
_cell.angle_gamma   90.00
#
_symmetry.space_group_name_H-M   'P 1'
#
loop_
_entity.id
_entity.type
_entity.pdbx_description
1 polymer ?
#
loop_
_entity_poly.entity_id
_entity_poly.type
_entity_poly.pdbx_seq_one_letter_code
_entity_poly.pdbx_strand_id
1 'polypeptide(L)'
;MMDLKVVVVVVALMAQVQLSVQLRFNHPLHGVVDRINQKAKGSYIGLVMAYSTEEAALQATGHFVPSLDIPWVDLAGRRFNIGKIKGVDVIYVKSGEEMLNAGITVQILVDAFDIKGIVHYGIAGSANASLSIGDVGVLNDVAFTGSWNWKEFKAEEGTLPELKFGAFNVPENCQNLLANIEFTSQQLFSVGKPVEDVFWQPIEPKWLSIASQLQNLTLQQCLKTYCLPKAPQIVYGLRDKSNKWSAIYCVSWCV
;
A
#
# COMPACT_ATOMS: atom_id res chain seq x y z
N MET A 1 18.87 41.20 25.36
CA MET A 1 17.78 41.16 26.36
C MET A 1 16.48 41.12 25.58
N MET A 2 15.85 39.96 25.41
CA MET A 2 14.62 39.81 24.61
C MET A 2 13.50 40.60 25.29
N ASP A 3 12.75 41.39 24.51
CA ASP A 3 11.62 42.18 24.99
C ASP A 3 10.61 41.24 25.67
N LEU A 4 10.19 41.60 26.89
CA LEU A 4 9.23 40.86 27.70
C LEU A 4 7.95 40.57 26.91
N LYS A 5 7.54 41.48 26.01
CA LYS A 5 6.38 41.27 25.13
C LYS A 5 6.59 40.13 24.14
N VAL A 6 7.79 40.00 23.58
CA VAL A 6 8.14 38.93 22.65
C VAL A 6 8.18 37.59 23.38
N VAL A 7 8.74 37.55 24.60
CA VAL A 7 8.75 36.33 25.42
C VAL A 7 7.33 35.90 25.76
N VAL A 8 6.45 36.82 26.14
CA VAL A 8 5.03 36.52 26.45
C VAL A 8 4.29 36.02 25.21
N VAL A 9 4.50 36.62 24.04
CA VAL A 9 3.87 36.17 22.79
C VAL A 9 4.38 34.80 22.36
N VAL A 10 5.68 34.54 22.47
CA VAL A 10 6.26 33.22 22.13
C VAL A 10 5.78 32.15 23.10
N VAL A 11 5.72 32.44 24.40
CA VAL A 11 5.18 31.49 25.41
C VAL A 11 3.69 31.27 25.22
N ALA A 12 2.91 32.30 24.86
CA ALA A 12 1.49 32.15 24.55
C ALA A 12 1.26 31.32 23.28
N LEU A 13 2.06 31.55 22.23
CA LEU A 13 2.03 30.73 21.01
C LEU A 13 2.45 29.28 21.31
N MET A 14 3.49 29.05 22.11
CA MET A 14 3.92 27.71 22.50
C MET A 14 2.91 27.00 23.44
N ALA A 15 2.19 27.75 24.28
CA ALA A 15 1.09 27.22 25.08
C ALA A 15 -0.16 26.88 24.23
N GLN A 16 -0.33 27.53 23.07
CA GLN A 16 -1.33 27.15 22.07
C GLN A 16 -0.87 26.01 21.14
N VAL A 17 0.40 25.62 21.18
CA VAL A 17 0.99 24.53 20.38
C VAL A 17 0.89 23.17 21.09
N GLN A 18 0.16 23.06 22.20
CA GLN A 18 -0.23 21.75 22.74
C GLN A 18 -1.53 21.25 22.09
N LEU A 19 -1.41 20.74 20.87
CA LEU A 19 -1.72 19.35 20.54
C LEU A 19 -1.36 19.16 19.07
N SER A 20 -0.18 18.58 18.83
CA SER A 20 0.10 17.86 17.60
C SER A 20 -1.03 16.87 17.35
N VAL A 21 -1.85 17.14 16.34
CA VAL A 21 -2.83 16.28 15.67
C VAL A 21 -3.08 14.94 16.39
N GLN A 22 -3.84 14.98 17.47
CA GLN A 22 -4.56 13.80 17.93
C GLN A 22 -6.02 14.03 17.60
N LEU A 23 -6.66 12.97 17.09
CA LEU A 23 -8.08 12.88 16.81
C LEU A 23 -8.88 13.67 17.86
N ARG A 24 -9.80 14.54 17.41
CA ARG A 24 -10.67 15.30 18.33
C ARG A 24 -11.20 14.36 19.41
N PHE A 25 -10.81 14.57 20.67
CA PHE A 25 -11.28 13.77 21.82
C PHE A 25 -12.81 13.68 21.92
N ASN A 26 -13.52 14.65 21.32
CA ASN A 26 -14.98 14.69 21.30
C ASN A 26 -15.63 13.94 20.12
N HIS A 27 -14.86 13.23 19.28
CA HIS A 27 -15.46 12.43 18.22
C HIS A 27 -16.18 11.21 18.81
N PRO A 28 -17.47 10.97 18.50
CA PRO A 28 -18.25 9.89 19.11
C PRO A 28 -17.63 8.50 18.98
N LEU A 29 -16.83 8.29 17.93
CA LEU A 29 -16.14 7.02 17.68
C LEU A 29 -14.83 6.83 18.44
N HIS A 30 -14.31 7.86 19.12
CA HIS A 30 -13.05 7.75 19.88
C HIS A 30 -13.13 6.65 20.93
N GLY A 31 -14.17 6.66 21.77
CA GLY A 31 -14.35 5.62 22.79
C GLY A 31 -14.64 4.23 22.23
N VAL A 32 -15.13 4.11 20.98
CA VAL A 32 -15.29 2.80 20.32
C VAL A 32 -13.92 2.27 19.91
N VAL A 33 -13.10 3.11 19.27
CA VAL A 33 -11.74 2.78 18.84
C VAL A 33 -10.85 2.43 20.04
N ASP A 34 -10.94 3.17 21.14
CA ASP A 34 -10.20 2.86 22.37
C ASP A 34 -10.54 1.47 22.91
N ARG A 35 -11.83 1.11 22.94
CA ARG A 35 -12.27 -0.22 23.39
C ARG A 35 -11.76 -1.33 22.47
N ILE A 36 -11.70 -1.08 21.16
CA ILE A 36 -11.12 -2.02 20.20
C ILE A 36 -9.64 -2.24 20.53
N ASN A 37 -8.86 -1.17 20.67
CA ASN A 37 -7.41 -1.24 20.94
C ASN A 37 -7.09 -1.91 22.30
N GLN A 38 -7.88 -1.65 23.34
CA GLN A 38 -7.71 -2.27 24.66
C GLN A 38 -7.89 -3.80 24.64
N LYS A 39 -8.73 -4.35 23.75
CA LYS A 39 -9.05 -5.79 23.73
C LYS A 39 -7.96 -6.66 23.14
N ALA A 40 -7.29 -6.22 22.08
CA ALA A 40 -6.27 -7.02 21.41
C ALA A 40 -4.91 -7.02 22.12
N LYS A 41 -4.80 -6.43 23.33
CA LYS A 41 -3.52 -6.16 24.00
C LYS A 41 -2.51 -5.48 23.04
N GLY A 42 -3.05 -4.63 22.16
CA GLY A 42 -2.28 -3.76 21.27
C GLY A 42 -1.57 -4.43 20.09
N SER A 43 -2.24 -5.27 19.29
CA SER A 43 -1.53 -6.10 18.31
C SER A 43 -2.37 -6.64 17.15
N TYR A 44 -3.10 -5.78 16.45
CA TYR A 44 -3.81 -6.21 15.25
C TYR A 44 -2.87 -6.37 14.05
N ILE A 45 -3.13 -7.37 13.20
CA ILE A 45 -2.65 -7.37 11.82
C ILE A 45 -3.69 -6.69 10.94
N GLY A 46 -3.25 -5.68 10.18
CA GLY A 46 -4.08 -5.03 9.18
C GLY A 46 -4.13 -5.84 7.89
N LEU A 47 -5.31 -6.24 7.43
CA LEU A 47 -5.51 -6.82 6.10
C LEU A 47 -6.16 -5.80 5.17
N VAL A 48 -5.48 -5.43 4.11
CA VAL A 48 -5.96 -4.43 3.14
C VAL A 48 -6.19 -5.09 1.79
N MET A 49 -7.33 -4.80 1.19
CA MET A 49 -7.73 -5.30 -0.12
C MET A 49 -8.47 -4.20 -0.89
N ALA A 50 -8.47 -4.24 -2.21
CA ALA A 50 -9.08 -3.20 -3.03
C ALA A 50 -10.49 -3.57 -3.49
N TYR A 51 -10.70 -4.84 -3.86
CA TYR A 51 -11.89 -5.30 -4.58
C TYR A 51 -12.84 -6.10 -3.70
N SER A 52 -14.14 -6.01 -3.99
CA SER A 52 -15.17 -6.79 -3.28
C SER A 52 -15.04 -8.30 -3.49
N THR A 53 -14.41 -8.73 -4.59
CA THR A 53 -14.12 -10.16 -4.86
C THR A 53 -13.07 -10.71 -3.91
N GLU A 54 -12.09 -9.90 -3.51
CA GLU A 54 -11.04 -10.27 -2.54
C GLU A 54 -11.63 -10.42 -1.13
N GLU A 55 -12.56 -9.53 -0.77
CA GLU A 55 -13.34 -9.62 0.47
C GLU A 55 -14.23 -10.85 0.48
N ALA A 56 -14.96 -11.09 -0.60
CA ALA A 56 -15.82 -12.26 -0.74
C ALA A 56 -15.03 -13.57 -0.65
N ALA A 57 -13.83 -13.62 -1.22
CA ALA A 57 -12.94 -14.77 -1.12
C ALA A 57 -12.53 -15.05 0.33
N LEU A 58 -12.15 -14.01 1.09
CA LEU A 58 -11.83 -14.15 2.51
C LEU A 58 -13.04 -14.66 3.30
N GLN A 59 -14.22 -14.08 3.10
CA GLN A 59 -15.45 -14.47 3.78
C GLN A 59 -15.85 -15.92 3.45
N ALA A 60 -15.71 -16.34 2.20
CA ALA A 60 -16.03 -17.69 1.75
C ALA A 60 -15.17 -18.77 2.43
N THR A 61 -13.97 -18.43 2.93
CA THR A 61 -13.14 -19.38 3.70
C THR A 61 -13.74 -19.75 5.05
N GLY A 62 -14.61 -18.90 5.61
CA GLY A 62 -15.12 -19.05 6.98
C GLY A 62 -14.04 -18.94 8.07
N HIS A 63 -12.82 -18.51 7.74
CA HIS A 63 -11.72 -18.41 8.71
C HIS A 63 -11.75 -17.12 9.54
N PHE A 64 -12.37 -16.07 9.03
CA PHE A 64 -12.55 -14.83 9.79
C PHE A 64 -13.74 -14.97 10.74
N VAL A 65 -13.45 -14.82 12.04
CA VAL A 65 -14.45 -14.82 13.11
C VAL A 65 -14.60 -13.38 13.61
N PRO A 66 -15.75 -12.72 13.36
CA PRO A 66 -16.00 -11.36 13.84
C PRO A 66 -15.93 -11.28 15.37
N SER A 67 -15.50 -10.13 15.88
CA SER A 67 -15.58 -9.82 17.31
C SER A 67 -17.04 -9.82 17.78
N LEU A 68 -17.31 -10.49 18.92
CA LEU A 68 -18.66 -10.61 19.48
C LEU A 68 -19.25 -9.29 19.97
N ASP A 69 -18.40 -8.33 20.32
CA ASP A 69 -18.82 -7.05 20.90
C ASP A 69 -18.86 -5.93 19.84
N ILE A 70 -17.74 -5.75 19.12
CA ILE A 70 -17.61 -4.71 18.10
C ILE A 70 -17.11 -5.37 16.82
N PRO A 71 -17.99 -5.91 15.96
CA PRO A 71 -17.60 -6.64 14.76
C PRO A 71 -17.05 -5.73 13.65
N TRP A 72 -17.41 -4.45 13.65
CA TRP A 72 -16.91 -3.46 12.70
C TRP A 72 -17.05 -2.03 13.24
N VAL A 73 -16.30 -1.09 12.65
CA VAL A 73 -16.47 0.35 12.82
C VAL A 73 -16.28 1.05 11.48
N ASP A 74 -17.13 2.04 11.18
CA ASP A 74 -17.02 2.83 9.95
C ASP A 74 -16.26 4.14 10.23
N LEU A 75 -15.12 4.35 9.58
CA LEU A 75 -14.32 5.58 9.67
C LEU A 75 -14.11 6.17 8.28
N ALA A 76 -14.43 7.45 8.10
CA ALA A 76 -14.32 8.15 6.80
C ALA A 76 -14.92 7.37 5.61
N GLY A 77 -16.10 6.76 5.81
CA GLY A 77 -16.81 5.99 4.79
C GLY A 77 -16.25 4.59 4.51
N ARG A 78 -15.30 4.11 5.31
CA ARG A 78 -14.67 2.79 5.17
C ARG A 78 -15.01 1.91 6.36
N ARG A 79 -15.36 0.66 6.10
CA ARG A 79 -15.65 -0.33 7.13
C ARG A 79 -14.40 -1.10 7.55
N PHE A 80 -14.01 -0.93 8.80
CA PHE A 80 -12.94 -1.69 9.45
C PHE A 80 -13.58 -2.87 10.19
N ASN A 81 -13.44 -4.09 9.66
CA ASN A 81 -14.00 -5.30 10.24
C ASN A 81 -13.03 -5.86 11.28
N ILE A 82 -13.48 -6.04 12.52
CA ILE A 82 -12.65 -6.44 13.65
C ILE A 82 -12.98 -7.89 14.01
N GLY A 83 -11.95 -8.72 14.11
CA GLY A 83 -12.13 -10.12 14.45
C GLY A 83 -10.83 -10.86 14.60
N LYS A 84 -10.89 -12.18 14.39
CA LYS A 84 -9.74 -13.07 14.45
C LYS A 84 -9.70 -13.99 13.24
N ILE A 85 -8.49 -14.31 12.78
CA ILE A 85 -8.23 -15.41 11.84
C ILE A 85 -7.31 -16.40 12.53
N LYS A 86 -7.77 -17.64 12.72
CA LYS A 86 -7.00 -18.70 13.42
C LYS A 86 -6.39 -18.23 14.76
N GLY A 87 -7.13 -17.41 15.52
CA GLY A 87 -6.72 -16.89 16.82
C GLY A 87 -5.90 -15.60 16.79
N VAL A 88 -5.42 -15.16 15.62
CA VAL A 88 -4.70 -13.89 15.43
C VAL A 88 -5.71 -12.76 15.30
N ASP A 89 -5.52 -11.68 16.09
CA ASP A 89 -6.34 -10.47 16.01
C ASP A 89 -6.10 -9.74 14.68
N VAL A 90 -7.17 -9.54 13.92
CA VAL A 90 -7.13 -9.00 12.55
C VAL A 90 -8.15 -7.88 12.42
N ILE A 91 -7.74 -6.79 11.78
CA ILE A 91 -8.64 -5.78 11.24
C ILE A 91 -8.49 -5.82 9.72
N TYR A 92 -9.57 -6.15 9.01
CA TYR A 92 -9.56 -6.08 7.55
C TYR A 92 -10.43 -4.94 7.03
N VAL A 93 -9.95 -4.29 5.98
CA VAL A 93 -10.62 -3.13 5.38
C VAL A 93 -10.45 -3.14 3.86
N LYS A 94 -11.51 -2.72 3.17
CA LYS A 94 -11.47 -2.46 1.74
C LYS A 94 -10.98 -1.04 1.50
N SER A 95 -9.82 -0.89 0.88
CA SER A 95 -9.24 0.42 0.59
C SER A 95 -10.00 1.18 -0.48
N GLY A 96 -10.60 0.46 -1.43
CA GLY A 96 -11.00 0.99 -2.73
C GLY A 96 -9.81 1.03 -3.71
N GLU A 97 -10.11 1.43 -4.94
CA GLU A 97 -9.13 1.48 -6.03
C GLU A 97 -8.27 2.74 -5.99
N GLU A 98 -7.10 2.65 -6.60
CA GLU A 98 -6.11 3.72 -6.72
C GLU A 98 -5.34 4.05 -5.42
N MET A 99 -4.15 4.61 -5.61
CA MET A 99 -3.18 4.80 -4.53
C MET A 99 -3.65 5.80 -3.46
N LEU A 100 -4.40 6.82 -3.86
CA LEU A 100 -4.93 7.81 -2.93
C LEU A 100 -5.85 7.15 -1.90
N ASN A 101 -6.71 6.25 -2.36
CA ASN A 101 -7.63 5.52 -1.50
C ASN A 101 -6.90 4.53 -0.60
N ALA A 102 -5.91 3.80 -1.14
CA ALA A 102 -5.05 2.91 -0.35
C ALA A 102 -4.29 3.68 0.75
N GLY A 103 -3.63 4.79 0.39
CA GLY A 103 -2.87 5.62 1.32
C GLY A 103 -3.73 6.20 2.44
N ILE A 104 -4.90 6.77 2.11
CA ILE A 104 -5.86 7.28 3.12
C ILE A 104 -6.34 6.14 4.03
N THR A 105 -6.65 4.98 3.47
CA THR A 105 -7.14 3.82 4.24
C THR A 105 -6.08 3.32 5.21
N VAL A 106 -4.84 3.17 4.75
CA VAL A 106 -3.71 2.73 5.56
C VAL A 106 -3.39 3.76 6.64
N GLN A 107 -3.41 5.05 6.31
CA GLN A 107 -3.19 6.12 7.29
C GLN A 107 -4.24 6.07 8.42
N ILE A 108 -5.53 5.95 8.08
CA ILE A 108 -6.60 5.81 9.08
C ILE A 108 -6.41 4.53 9.90
N LEU A 109 -6.02 3.42 9.25
CA LEU A 109 -5.81 2.14 9.90
C LEU A 109 -4.73 2.23 10.99
N VAL A 110 -3.58 2.84 10.69
CA VAL A 110 -2.45 2.94 11.65
C VAL A 110 -2.63 4.07 12.67
N ASP A 111 -3.39 5.12 12.34
CA ASP A 111 -3.65 6.22 13.28
C ASP A 111 -4.73 5.86 14.31
N ALA A 112 -5.74 5.10 13.89
CA ALA A 112 -6.86 4.75 14.75
C ALA A 112 -6.59 3.47 15.56
N PHE A 113 -5.91 2.47 14.97
CA PHE A 113 -5.80 1.15 15.58
C PHE A 113 -4.35 0.78 15.91
N ASP A 114 -4.17 -0.04 16.95
CA ASP A 114 -2.85 -0.56 17.30
C ASP A 114 -2.45 -1.71 16.36
N ILE A 115 -1.79 -1.33 15.26
CA ILE A 115 -1.44 -2.20 14.13
C ILE A 115 0.04 -2.58 14.19
N LYS A 116 0.32 -3.88 14.26
CA LYS A 116 1.68 -4.44 14.22
C LYS A 116 2.30 -4.46 12.83
N GLY A 117 1.46 -4.46 11.82
CA GLY A 117 1.85 -4.37 10.42
C GLY A 117 0.70 -4.74 9.52
N ILE A 118 0.94 -4.54 8.23
CA ILE A 118 -0.08 -4.57 7.20
C ILE A 118 0.27 -5.64 6.19
N VAL A 119 -0.73 -6.42 5.84
CA VAL A 119 -0.71 -7.34 4.71
C VAL A 119 -1.74 -6.84 3.72
N HIS A 120 -1.26 -6.37 2.57
CA HIS A 120 -2.10 -6.11 1.42
C HIS A 120 -2.15 -7.38 0.55
N TYR A 121 -3.33 -7.80 0.11
CA TYR A 121 -3.44 -8.88 -0.86
C TYR A 121 -4.43 -8.50 -1.95
N GLY A 122 -4.17 -8.98 -3.15
CA GLY A 122 -5.09 -8.77 -4.24
C GLY A 122 -4.63 -9.35 -5.56
N ILE A 123 -5.33 -8.92 -6.61
CA ILE A 123 -5.02 -9.26 -7.99
C ILE A 123 -4.05 -8.24 -8.60
N ALA A 124 -3.18 -8.71 -9.49
CA ALA A 124 -2.28 -7.84 -10.26
C ALA A 124 -2.06 -8.37 -11.67
N GLY A 125 -1.59 -7.51 -12.57
CA GLY A 125 -1.04 -7.92 -13.86
C GLY A 125 0.47 -8.15 -13.74
N SER A 126 1.01 -9.16 -14.41
CA SER A 126 2.44 -9.41 -14.44
C SER A 126 3.07 -8.89 -15.73
N ALA A 127 4.14 -8.09 -15.60
CA ALA A 127 5.06 -7.80 -16.71
C ALA A 127 6.18 -8.85 -16.85
N ASN A 128 6.26 -9.80 -15.91
CA ASN A 128 7.21 -10.92 -15.95
C ASN A 128 6.62 -12.06 -16.78
N ALA A 129 7.22 -12.34 -17.94
CA ALA A 129 6.82 -13.42 -18.84
C ALA A 129 6.91 -14.83 -18.22
N SER A 130 7.61 -14.98 -17.09
CA SER A 130 7.71 -16.25 -16.36
C SER A 130 6.53 -16.52 -15.44
N LEU A 131 5.69 -15.51 -15.15
CA LEU A 131 4.48 -15.67 -14.34
C LEU A 131 3.28 -15.96 -15.22
N SER A 132 2.48 -16.93 -14.82
CA SER A 132 1.23 -17.31 -15.49
C SER A 132 0.01 -16.84 -14.70
N ILE A 133 -1.16 -16.85 -15.34
CA ILE A 133 -2.43 -16.58 -14.65
C ILE A 133 -2.58 -17.55 -13.47
N GLY A 134 -2.96 -17.02 -12.31
CA GLY A 134 -3.15 -17.77 -11.08
C GLY A 134 -1.90 -17.88 -10.20
N ASP A 135 -0.70 -17.58 -10.73
CA ASP A 135 0.52 -17.55 -9.91
C ASP A 135 0.41 -16.47 -8.83
N VAL A 136 0.96 -16.78 -7.64
CA VAL A 136 0.99 -15.87 -6.49
C VAL A 136 2.39 -15.30 -6.34
N GLY A 137 2.53 -14.00 -6.57
CA GLY A 137 3.78 -13.27 -6.36
C GLY A 137 3.93 -12.77 -4.92
N VAL A 138 5.07 -13.08 -4.30
CA VAL A 138 5.54 -12.49 -3.05
C VAL A 138 6.70 -11.55 -3.36
N LEU A 139 6.50 -10.27 -3.06
CA LEU A 139 7.34 -9.17 -3.53
C LEU A 139 8.43 -8.84 -2.51
N ASN A 140 9.68 -8.73 -2.95
CA ASN A 140 10.79 -8.20 -2.14
C ASN A 140 10.85 -6.69 -2.19
N ASP A 141 10.55 -6.10 -3.36
CA ASP A 141 10.64 -4.67 -3.59
C ASP A 141 9.42 -4.18 -4.38
N VAL A 142 8.97 -2.98 -4.06
CA VAL A 142 7.89 -2.29 -4.77
C VAL A 142 8.39 -0.93 -5.26
N ALA A 143 7.99 -0.53 -6.46
CA ALA A 143 8.32 0.78 -7.01
C ALA A 143 7.05 1.48 -7.48
N PHE A 144 6.99 2.79 -7.23
CA PHE A 144 5.97 3.65 -7.81
C PHE A 144 6.41 4.12 -9.20
N THR A 145 5.69 3.67 -10.23
CA THR A 145 6.02 4.01 -11.63
C THR A 145 5.11 5.08 -12.24
N GLY A 146 4.23 5.68 -11.44
CA GLY A 146 3.31 6.72 -11.91
C GLY A 146 3.90 8.13 -12.00
N SER A 147 5.11 8.36 -11.48
CA SER A 147 5.83 9.64 -11.64
C SER A 147 7.00 9.46 -12.61
N TRP A 148 6.86 10.05 -13.78
CA TRP A 148 7.85 10.00 -14.83
C TRP A 148 7.78 11.26 -15.69
N ASN A 149 8.92 11.63 -16.25
CA ASN A 149 9.06 12.76 -17.14
C ASN A 149 9.34 12.28 -18.56
N TRP A 150 8.73 12.96 -19.54
CA TRP A 150 9.06 12.80 -20.94
C TRP A 150 10.29 13.65 -21.28
N LYS A 151 11.34 13.03 -21.82
CA LYS A 151 12.60 13.71 -22.19
C LYS A 151 12.81 13.80 -23.70
N GLU A 152 13.43 14.87 -24.16
CA GLU A 152 13.87 14.99 -25.55
C GLU A 152 14.73 13.79 -26.00
N PHE A 153 14.61 13.42 -27.28
CA PHE A 153 15.40 12.34 -27.88
C PHE A 153 16.90 12.65 -27.75
N LYS A 154 17.67 11.72 -27.18
CA LYS A 154 19.11 11.87 -26.83
C LYS A 154 19.45 12.90 -25.74
N ALA A 155 18.49 13.28 -24.89
CA ALA A 155 18.81 14.07 -23.70
C ALA A 155 19.83 13.31 -22.81
N GLU A 156 20.87 14.00 -22.35
CA GLU A 156 21.85 13.45 -21.41
C GLU A 156 21.19 13.14 -20.07
N GLU A 157 21.63 12.08 -19.40
CA GLU A 157 21.15 11.69 -18.08
C GLU A 157 21.39 12.84 -17.08
N GLY A 158 20.38 13.18 -16.26
CA GLY A 158 20.44 14.33 -15.35
C GLY A 158 20.16 15.71 -15.97
N THR A 159 20.06 15.83 -17.29
CA THR A 159 19.48 17.04 -17.91
C THR A 159 17.95 16.94 -17.90
N LEU A 160 17.28 18.05 -17.56
CA LEU A 160 15.82 18.18 -17.55
C LEU A 160 15.29 19.00 -18.76
N PRO A 161 15.69 18.76 -20.03
CA PRO A 161 14.96 19.35 -21.14
C PRO A 161 13.61 18.62 -21.25
N GLU A 162 12.61 19.22 -20.62
CA GLU A 162 11.23 18.80 -20.69
C GLU A 162 10.76 18.82 -22.17
N LEU A 163 9.98 17.81 -22.54
CA LEU A 163 9.42 17.69 -23.87
C LEU A 163 8.60 18.93 -24.24
N LYS A 164 9.05 19.70 -25.24
CA LYS A 164 8.28 20.84 -25.77
C LYS A 164 7.30 20.36 -26.84
N PHE A 165 6.09 19.95 -26.44
CA PHE A 165 5.05 19.44 -27.36
C PHE A 165 4.81 20.35 -28.59
N GLY A 166 4.89 21.68 -28.44
CA GLY A 166 4.72 22.65 -29.54
C GLY A 166 5.85 22.69 -30.58
N ALA A 167 6.98 22.00 -30.34
CA ALA A 167 8.08 21.87 -31.29
C ALA A 167 7.98 20.59 -32.15
N PHE A 168 7.02 19.70 -31.88
CA PHE A 168 6.84 18.46 -32.63
C PHE A 168 6.03 18.73 -33.90
N ASN A 169 6.72 18.73 -35.05
CA ASN A 169 6.12 18.66 -36.38
C ASN A 169 6.08 17.21 -36.89
N VAL A 170 5.25 16.95 -37.91
CA VAL A 170 5.35 15.70 -38.69
C VAL A 170 6.79 15.65 -39.24
N PRO A 171 7.58 14.61 -38.94
CA PRO A 171 8.98 14.59 -39.33
C PRO A 171 9.14 14.63 -40.84
N GLU A 172 9.70 15.71 -41.38
CA GLU A 172 10.03 15.82 -42.82
C GLU A 172 11.17 14.87 -43.23
N ASN A 173 11.95 14.33 -42.26
CA ASN A 173 13.09 13.43 -42.49
C ASN A 173 13.15 12.20 -41.55
N CYS A 174 12.02 11.75 -41.01
CA CYS A 174 11.94 10.64 -40.01
C CYS A 174 12.75 10.83 -38.71
N GLN A 175 13.27 12.03 -38.41
CA GLN A 175 14.08 12.30 -37.22
C GLN A 175 13.27 12.62 -35.96
N ASN A 176 11.94 12.58 -36.02
CA ASN A 176 11.09 12.78 -34.86
C ASN A 176 10.85 11.44 -34.15
N LEU A 177 11.73 11.12 -33.21
CA LEU A 177 11.63 9.94 -32.36
C LEU A 177 11.07 10.39 -31.01
N LEU A 178 9.95 9.77 -30.61
CA LEU A 178 9.35 10.00 -29.29
C LEU A 178 10.35 9.64 -28.18
N ALA A 179 10.24 10.44 -27.12
CA ALA A 179 11.08 10.64 -25.95
C ALA A 179 11.66 9.41 -25.22
N ASN A 180 12.77 9.63 -24.51
CA ASN A 180 13.22 8.76 -23.42
C ASN A 180 12.34 9.01 -22.17
N ILE A 181 12.14 8.00 -21.33
CA ILE A 181 11.38 8.11 -20.08
C ILE A 181 12.34 8.10 -18.91
N GLU A 182 12.27 9.12 -18.05
CA GLU A 182 12.97 9.12 -16.76
C GLU A 182 11.96 8.97 -15.63
N PHE A 183 12.20 7.99 -14.76
CA PHE A 183 11.41 7.80 -13.55
C PHE A 183 11.89 8.74 -12.45
N THR A 184 10.95 9.31 -11.70
CA THR A 184 11.27 10.13 -10.54
C THR A 184 11.44 9.21 -9.33
N SER A 185 12.57 9.32 -8.62
CA SER A 185 12.75 8.64 -7.33
C SER A 185 11.77 9.17 -6.28
N GLN A 186 11.43 8.33 -5.31
CA GLN A 186 10.57 8.69 -4.19
C GLN A 186 11.39 8.93 -2.93
N GLN A 187 10.94 9.88 -2.13
CA GLN A 187 11.52 10.12 -0.81
C GLN A 187 11.00 9.10 0.20
N LEU A 188 11.92 8.35 0.80
CA LEU A 188 11.66 7.40 1.87
C LEU A 188 11.96 8.04 3.23
N PHE A 189 10.96 8.05 4.10
CA PHE A 189 11.08 8.50 5.48
C PHE A 189 11.24 7.30 6.39
N SER A 190 12.33 7.28 7.17
CA SER A 190 12.64 6.22 8.13
C SER A 190 12.93 6.81 9.51
N VAL A 191 12.48 6.13 10.56
CA VAL A 191 12.70 6.58 11.95
C VAL A 191 14.19 6.68 12.24
N GLY A 192 14.66 7.87 12.60
CA GLY A 192 16.04 8.12 12.98
C GLY A 192 17.06 8.12 11.84
N LYS A 193 16.61 8.14 10.57
CA LYS A 193 17.48 8.23 9.39
C LYS A 193 17.18 9.49 8.57
N PRO A 194 18.15 10.03 7.82
CA PRO A 194 17.87 11.07 6.85
C PRO A 194 16.90 10.56 5.77
N VAL A 195 16.24 11.48 5.09
CA VAL A 195 15.39 11.16 3.93
C VAL A 195 16.27 10.63 2.81
N GLU A 196 15.88 9.51 2.22
CA GLU A 196 16.60 8.83 1.13
C GLU A 196 15.74 8.85 -0.14
N ASP A 197 16.34 9.14 -1.29
CA ASP A 197 15.67 8.99 -2.59
C ASP A 197 15.81 7.54 -3.07
N VAL A 198 14.69 6.84 -3.18
CA VAL A 198 14.63 5.44 -3.57
C VAL A 198 13.69 5.25 -4.76
N PHE A 199 14.10 4.41 -5.71
CA PHE A 199 13.19 3.93 -6.75
C PHE A 199 12.50 2.63 -6.33
N TRP A 200 13.27 1.71 -5.74
CA TRP A 200 12.78 0.47 -5.16
C TRP A 200 12.64 0.61 -3.65
N GLN A 201 11.43 0.40 -3.14
CA GLN A 201 11.16 0.32 -1.71
C GLN A 201 11.20 -1.15 -1.28
N PRO A 202 12.16 -1.56 -0.43
CA PRO A 202 12.23 -2.93 0.03
C PRO A 202 11.13 -3.22 1.05
N ILE A 203 10.52 -4.40 0.94
CA ILE A 203 9.64 -4.95 1.96
C ILE A 203 10.48 -5.39 3.16
N GLU A 204 9.98 -5.16 4.37
CA GLU A 204 10.70 -5.50 5.59
C GLU A 204 11.01 -7.02 5.65
N PRO A 205 12.28 -7.42 5.92
CA PRO A 205 12.71 -8.81 5.86
C PRO A 205 11.90 -9.78 6.75
N LYS A 206 11.37 -9.28 7.87
CA LYS A 206 10.55 -10.06 8.80
C LYS A 206 9.26 -10.56 8.13
N TRP A 207 8.60 -9.71 7.34
CA TRP A 207 7.38 -10.08 6.61
C TRP A 207 7.69 -11.08 5.49
N LEU A 208 8.81 -10.90 4.80
CA LEU A 208 9.28 -11.85 3.77
C LEU A 208 9.56 -13.23 4.37
N SER A 209 10.18 -13.29 5.55
CA SER A 209 10.44 -14.56 6.26
C SER A 209 9.17 -15.26 6.73
N ILE A 210 8.09 -14.52 7.01
CA ILE A 210 6.78 -15.12 7.32
C ILE A 210 6.16 -15.65 6.03
N ALA A 211 6.19 -14.85 4.97
CA ALA A 211 5.63 -15.23 3.67
C ALA A 211 6.30 -16.48 3.09
N SER A 212 7.60 -16.69 3.32
CA SER A 212 8.33 -17.88 2.83
C SER A 212 7.76 -19.21 3.34
N GLN A 213 6.97 -19.20 4.43
CA GLN A 213 6.28 -20.39 4.92
C GLN A 213 5.22 -20.91 3.94
N LEU A 214 4.79 -20.09 2.97
CA LEU A 214 3.82 -20.48 1.96
C LEU A 214 4.46 -21.30 0.82
N GLN A 215 5.80 -21.46 0.77
CA GLN A 215 6.49 -22.14 -0.36
C GLN A 215 5.99 -23.56 -0.65
N ASN A 216 5.53 -24.26 0.39
CA ASN A 216 5.05 -25.64 0.27
C ASN A 216 3.53 -25.74 0.08
N LEU A 217 2.84 -24.61 -0.14
CA LEU A 217 1.40 -24.59 -0.31
C LEU A 217 1.04 -24.91 -1.76
N THR A 218 0.32 -26.01 -1.96
CA THR A 218 -0.18 -26.41 -3.29
C THR A 218 -1.41 -25.58 -3.65
N LEU A 219 -1.31 -24.82 -4.74
CA LEU A 219 -2.43 -24.04 -5.28
C LEU A 219 -3.32 -24.92 -6.15
N GLN A 220 -4.63 -24.67 -6.12
CA GLN A 220 -5.59 -25.39 -6.94
C GLN A 220 -5.50 -24.92 -8.40
N GLN A 221 -5.30 -25.86 -9.33
CA GLN A 221 -5.26 -25.58 -10.76
C GLN A 221 -6.66 -25.37 -11.37
N CYS A 222 -7.67 -25.98 -10.76
CA CYS A 222 -9.04 -25.99 -11.29
C CYS A 222 -10.03 -25.43 -10.29
N LEU A 223 -10.89 -24.54 -10.76
CA LEU A 223 -12.08 -24.06 -10.07
C LEU A 223 -13.31 -24.64 -10.77
N LYS A 224 -13.91 -25.67 -10.17
CA LYS A 224 -15.03 -26.42 -10.75
C LYS A 224 -14.66 -26.96 -12.15
N THR A 225 -15.27 -26.42 -13.20
CA THR A 225 -15.07 -26.85 -14.60
C THR A 225 -13.96 -26.09 -15.32
N TYR A 226 -13.43 -25.00 -14.73
CA TYR A 226 -12.41 -24.17 -15.36
C TYR A 226 -11.04 -24.48 -14.77
N CYS A 227 -10.10 -24.90 -15.62
CA CYS A 227 -8.74 -25.25 -15.23
C CYS A 227 -7.73 -24.36 -15.93
N LEU A 228 -6.67 -23.97 -15.23
CA LEU A 228 -5.54 -23.28 -15.81
C LEU A 228 -4.66 -24.25 -16.61
N PRO A 229 -4.00 -23.81 -17.70
CA PRO A 229 -3.12 -24.67 -18.50
C PRO A 229 -1.94 -25.25 -17.71
N LYS A 230 -1.47 -24.51 -16.70
CA LYS A 230 -0.39 -24.90 -15.79
C LYS A 230 -0.90 -24.80 -14.35
N ALA A 231 -0.41 -25.68 -13.49
CA ALA A 231 -0.64 -25.56 -12.05
C ALA A 231 -0.01 -24.26 -11.53
N PRO A 232 -0.78 -23.42 -10.82
CA PRO A 232 -0.25 -22.19 -10.25
C PRO A 232 0.84 -22.46 -9.23
N GLN A 233 1.77 -21.53 -9.14
CA GLN A 233 2.89 -21.59 -8.20
C GLN A 233 3.00 -20.30 -7.40
N ILE A 234 3.66 -20.40 -6.24
CA ILE A 234 4.01 -19.24 -5.43
C ILE A 234 5.45 -18.86 -5.77
N VAL A 235 5.64 -17.63 -6.26
CA VAL A 235 6.93 -17.13 -6.72
C VAL A 235 7.41 -16.03 -5.78
N TYR A 236 8.62 -16.19 -5.27
CA TYR A 236 9.23 -15.30 -4.28
C TYR A 236 10.29 -14.41 -4.89
N GLY A 237 10.62 -13.34 -4.17
CA GLY A 237 11.74 -12.49 -4.52
C GLY A 237 11.48 -11.60 -5.72
N LEU A 238 10.21 -11.42 -6.06
CA LEU A 238 9.81 -10.60 -7.20
C LEU A 238 9.97 -9.12 -6.88
N ARG A 239 10.19 -8.34 -7.92
CA ARG A 239 10.09 -6.89 -7.87
C ARG A 239 8.84 -6.48 -8.62
N ASP A 240 8.02 -5.63 -8.01
CA ASP A 240 6.80 -5.16 -8.64
C ASP A 240 6.86 -3.66 -8.98
N LYS A 241 6.38 -3.34 -10.17
CA LYS A 241 6.22 -1.97 -10.66
C LYS A 241 4.74 -1.72 -10.73
N SER A 242 4.21 -0.97 -9.77
CA SER A 242 2.76 -0.76 -9.72
C SER A 242 2.39 0.71 -9.77
N ASN A 243 1.44 1.01 -10.66
CA ASN A 243 0.76 2.30 -10.77
C ASN A 243 -0.46 2.37 -9.82
N LYS A 244 -0.82 1.23 -9.22
CA LYS A 244 -1.86 1.05 -8.21
C LYS A 244 -1.19 0.53 -6.94
N TRP A 245 -1.58 0.94 -5.74
CA TRP A 245 -1.01 0.32 -4.53
C TRP A 245 -1.59 -1.10 -4.43
N SER A 246 -0.94 -2.07 -5.08
CA SER A 246 -1.32 -3.47 -5.13
C SER A 246 -0.11 -4.30 -4.74
N ALA A 247 0.33 -4.23 -3.49
CA ALA A 247 1.51 -4.98 -3.10
C ALA A 247 1.42 -5.47 -1.67
N ILE A 248 1.24 -6.78 -1.51
CA ILE A 248 1.93 -7.68 -0.56
C ILE A 248 1.58 -9.15 -0.90
N TYR A 249 0.50 -9.41 -1.65
CA TYR A 249 0.27 -10.66 -2.40
C TYR A 249 -0.40 -10.35 -3.73
N CYS A 250 0.17 -10.81 -4.83
CA CYS A 250 -0.37 -10.60 -6.18
C CYS A 250 -0.76 -11.93 -6.82
N VAL A 251 -2.05 -12.17 -7.06
CA VAL A 251 -2.48 -13.22 -8.01
C VAL A 251 -2.44 -12.62 -9.41
N SER A 252 -1.57 -13.14 -10.29
CA SER A 252 -1.44 -12.63 -11.66
C SER A 252 -2.68 -12.97 -12.50
N TRP A 253 -3.25 -11.96 -13.16
CA TRP A 253 -4.11 -12.11 -14.35
C TRP A 253 -3.43 -11.40 -15.52
N CYS A 254 -2.88 -12.14 -16.48
CA CYS A 254 -2.64 -11.63 -17.81
C CYS A 254 -3.90 -11.86 -18.64
N VAL A 255 -4.48 -10.79 -19.18
CA VAL A 255 -5.46 -10.89 -20.28
C VAL A 255 -4.70 -11.06 -21.58
#